data_AF-A0A7C2K953-F1
#
_entry.id   AF-A0A7C2K953-F1
#
_cell.length_a   1.000
_cell.length_b   1.000
_cell.length_c   1.000
_cell.angle_alpha   90.00
_cell.angle_beta   90.00
_cell.angle_gamma   90.00
#
_symmetry.space_group_name_H-M   'P 1'
#
loop_
_entity.id
_entity.type
_entity.pdbx_description
1 polymer ?
#
loop_
_entity_poly.entity_id
_entity_poly.type
_entity_poly.pdbx_seq_one_letter_code
_entity_poly.pdbx_strand_id
1 'polypeptide(L)'
;MGRDSWRARQHDIEREKKKRMHPAWRGVGCLLMVILSIGGYLFSRWFLANNAVYNWIYFPPEIIAPPITSAPAWLRPLAAPLFQPGVGLSLAVGFLFLIFAYLFVSIAYAIAFPIRPGETDVPPLKRERKRRV
;
A
#
# COMPACT_ATOMS: atom_id res chain seq x y z
N MET A 1 -21.54 -14.96 42.89
CA MET A 1 -21.09 -14.73 41.49
C MET A 1 -20.08 -13.58 41.52
N GLY A 2 -18.78 -13.82 41.33
CA GLY A 2 -17.80 -12.72 41.43
C GLY A 2 -16.31 -13.10 41.51
N ARG A 3 -15.98 -14.39 41.67
CA ARG A 3 -14.56 -14.86 41.69
C ARG A 3 -13.93 -15.06 40.31
N ASP A 4 -14.72 -15.13 39.24
CA ASP A 4 -14.24 -15.44 37.88
C ASP A 4 -13.93 -14.20 37.02
N SER A 5 -14.26 -12.99 37.50
CA SER A 5 -14.00 -11.74 36.77
C SER A 5 -12.50 -11.47 36.57
N TRP A 6 -11.66 -11.91 37.52
CA TRP A 6 -10.20 -11.76 37.43
C TRP A 6 -9.58 -12.63 36.32
N ARG A 7 -10.06 -13.88 36.17
CA ARG A 7 -9.59 -14.78 35.11
C ARG A 7 -10.07 -14.33 33.73
N ALA A 8 -11.32 -13.87 33.63
CA ALA A 8 -11.84 -13.27 32.40
C ALA A 8 -11.00 -12.06 31.96
N ARG A 9 -10.67 -11.17 32.90
CA ARG A 9 -9.85 -9.98 32.62
C ARG A 9 -8.42 -10.32 32.20
N GLN A 10 -7.81 -11.37 32.77
CA GLN A 10 -6.48 -11.84 32.32
C GLN A 10 -6.52 -12.38 30.88
N HIS A 11 -7.54 -13.16 30.52
CA HIS A 11 -7.71 -13.63 29.15
C HIS A 11 -7.93 -12.47 28.17
N ASP A 12 -8.69 -11.44 28.54
CA ASP A 12 -8.86 -10.26 27.70
C ASP A 12 -7.54 -9.48 27.52
N ILE A 13 -6.73 -9.34 28.57
CA ILE A 13 -5.39 -8.72 28.49
C ILE A 13 -4.45 -9.54 27.60
N GLU A 14 -4.47 -10.87 27.68
CA GLU A 14 -3.67 -11.75 26.83
C GLU A 14 -4.11 -11.69 25.36
N ARG A 15 -5.43 -11.63 25.10
CA ARG A 15 -6.01 -11.42 23.76
C ARG A 15 -5.58 -10.08 23.18
N GLU A 16 -5.62 -9.01 23.98
CA GLU A 16 -5.15 -7.69 23.56
C GLU A 16 -3.65 -7.69 23.23
N LYS A 17 -2.82 -8.34 24.07
CA LYS A 17 -1.37 -8.45 23.81
C LYS A 17 -1.07 -9.19 22.52
N LYS A 18 -1.78 -10.29 22.21
CA LYS A 18 -1.64 -11.02 20.94
C LYS A 18 -2.10 -10.21 19.72
N LYS A 19 -3.13 -9.36 19.88
CA LYS A 19 -3.62 -8.49 18.80
C LYS A 19 -2.70 -7.31 18.50
N ARG A 20 -1.79 -6.93 19.41
CA ARG A 20 -0.84 -5.84 19.16
C ARG A 20 0.24 -6.31 18.19
N MET A 21 0.23 -5.70 17.00
CA MET A 21 1.27 -5.90 16.00
C MET A 21 2.66 -5.60 16.59
N HIS A 22 3.60 -6.52 16.40
CA HIS A 22 4.95 -6.40 16.94
C HIS A 22 5.60 -5.09 16.45
N PRO A 23 6.24 -4.30 17.32
CA PRO A 23 6.79 -2.99 16.95
C PRO A 23 7.81 -3.06 15.81
N ALA A 24 8.55 -4.16 15.68
CA ALA A 24 9.47 -4.40 14.55
C ALA A 24 8.76 -4.37 13.17
N TRP A 25 7.53 -4.91 13.08
CA TRP A 25 6.76 -4.91 11.83
C TRP A 25 6.28 -3.51 11.43
N ARG A 26 6.15 -2.58 12.39
CA ARG A 26 5.90 -1.16 12.07
C ARG A 26 7.11 -0.51 11.40
N GLY A 27 8.31 -0.91 11.80
CA GLY A 27 9.57 -0.45 11.20
C GLY A 27 9.74 -0.91 9.75
N VAL A 28 9.40 -2.16 9.45
CA VAL A 28 9.44 -2.70 8.08
C VAL A 28 8.53 -1.92 7.15
N GLY A 29 7.31 -1.59 7.59
CA GLY A 29 6.39 -0.76 6.80
C GLY A 29 6.93 0.64 6.51
N CYS A 30 7.56 1.27 7.50
CA CYS A 30 8.20 2.58 7.33
C CYS A 30 9.36 2.53 6.32
N LEU A 31 10.22 1.53 6.43
CA LEU A 31 11.33 1.33 5.48
C LEU A 31 10.80 1.08 4.06
N LEU A 32 9.76 0.25 3.92
CA LEU A 32 9.13 -0.05 2.63
C LEU A 32 8.56 1.21 1.98
N MET A 33 7.93 2.10 2.74
CA MET A 33 7.42 3.38 2.23
C MET A 33 8.52 4.25 1.64
N VAL A 34 9.69 4.32 2.30
CA VAL A 34 10.84 5.08 1.79
C VAL A 34 11.38 4.45 0.51
N ILE A 35 11.58 3.14 0.50
CA ILE A 35 12.09 2.41 -0.67
C ILE A 35 11.14 2.57 -1.87
N LEU A 36 9.83 2.40 -1.65
CA LEU A 36 8.83 2.54 -2.71
C LEU A 36 8.75 3.97 -3.25
N SER A 37 8.86 4.97 -2.38
CA SER A 37 8.84 6.38 -2.79
C SER A 37 10.06 6.72 -3.66
N ILE A 38 11.25 6.28 -3.25
CA ILE A 38 12.49 6.45 -4.04
C ILE A 38 12.38 5.68 -5.36
N GLY A 39 11.88 4.45 -5.31
CA GLY A 39 11.65 3.61 -6.49
C GLY A 39 10.71 4.27 -7.49
N GLY A 40 9.60 4.85 -7.04
CA GLY A 40 8.65 5.55 -7.90
C GLY A 40 9.23 6.79 -8.57
N TYR A 41 10.07 7.55 -7.87
CA TYR A 41 10.79 8.68 -8.45
C TYR A 41 11.80 8.25 -9.52
N LEU A 42 12.59 7.21 -9.26
CA LEU A 42 13.56 6.70 -10.22
C LEU A 42 12.86 6.08 -11.44
N PHE A 43 11.78 5.34 -11.21
CA PHE A 43 10.97 4.73 -12.26
C PHE A 43 10.34 5.77 -13.16
N SER A 44 9.73 6.83 -12.61
CA SER A 44 9.10 7.87 -13.44
C SER A 44 10.12 8.60 -14.31
N ARG A 45 11.30 8.90 -13.78
CA ARG A 45 12.40 9.50 -14.56
C ARG A 45 12.88 8.57 -15.67
N TRP A 46 13.12 7.30 -15.35
CA TRP A 46 13.53 6.31 -16.34
C TRP A 46 12.47 6.13 -17.43
N PHE A 47 11.21 5.99 -17.04
CA PHE A 47 10.09 5.79 -17.96
C PHE A 47 9.94 6.96 -18.93
N LEU A 48 9.96 8.20 -18.43
CA LEU A 48 9.83 9.39 -19.28
C LEU A 48 11.01 9.57 -20.22
N ALA A 49 12.24 9.31 -19.75
CA ALA A 49 13.43 9.38 -20.59
C ALA A 49 13.40 8.35 -21.73
N ASN A 50 13.00 7.10 -21.43
CA ASN A 50 12.87 6.06 -22.46
C ASN A 50 11.69 6.32 -23.39
N ASN A 51 10.57 6.82 -22.87
CA ASN A 51 9.41 7.15 -23.67
C ASN A 51 9.72 8.29 -24.67
N ALA A 52 10.57 9.26 -24.32
CA ALA A 52 11.00 10.30 -25.24
C ALA A 52 11.84 9.77 -26.42
N VAL A 53 12.54 8.63 -26.24
CA VAL A 53 13.35 7.99 -27.28
C VAL A 53 12.53 7.01 -28.12
N TYR A 54 11.75 6.16 -27.46
CA TYR A 54 11.04 5.05 -28.10
C TYR A 54 9.58 5.35 -28.44
N ASN A 55 9.02 6.46 -27.95
CA ASN A 55 7.63 6.88 -28.17
C ASN A 55 6.59 5.77 -27.87
N TRP A 56 6.72 5.07 -26.73
CA TRP A 56 5.75 4.04 -26.33
C TRP A 56 4.34 4.60 -26.13
N ILE A 57 4.25 5.80 -25.56
CA ILE A 57 3.01 6.52 -25.29
C ILE A 57 3.15 7.95 -25.80
N TYR A 58 2.22 8.38 -26.64
CA TYR A 58 2.13 9.77 -27.06
C TYR A 58 1.56 10.62 -25.92
N PHE A 59 2.32 11.64 -25.50
CA PHE A 59 1.87 12.63 -24.53
C PHE A 59 1.64 13.96 -25.23
N PRO A 60 0.41 14.49 -25.22
CA PRO A 60 0.13 15.79 -25.80
C PRO A 60 0.86 16.91 -25.01
N PRO A 61 1.34 17.98 -25.69
CA PRO A 61 2.14 19.04 -25.07
C PRO A 61 1.47 19.73 -23.88
N GLU A 62 0.14 19.80 -23.89
CA GLU A 62 -0.68 20.42 -22.84
C GLU A 62 -0.56 19.68 -21.50
N ILE A 63 -0.32 18.36 -21.54
CA ILE A 63 -0.11 17.53 -20.34
C ILE A 63 1.33 17.66 -19.84
N ILE A 64 2.29 17.86 -20.76
CA ILE A 64 3.70 18.00 -20.41
C ILE A 64 3.96 19.36 -19.77
N ALA A 65 3.38 20.43 -20.31
CA ALA A 65 3.56 21.80 -19.82
C ALA A 65 2.19 22.50 -19.65
N PRO A 66 1.45 22.18 -18.57
CA PRO A 66 0.17 22.80 -18.30
C PRO A 66 0.34 24.31 -18.01
N PRO A 67 -0.52 25.18 -18.56
CA PRO A 67 -0.42 26.62 -18.34
C PRO A 67 -0.76 26.98 -16.88
N ILE A 68 0.15 27.70 -16.21
CA ILE A 68 0.02 28.21 -14.83
C ILE A 68 -1.23 29.10 -14.63
N THR A 69 -1.81 29.64 -15.70
CA THR A 69 -3.03 30.45 -15.68
C THR A 69 -4.27 29.69 -15.17
N SER A 70 -4.21 28.36 -15.12
CA SER A 70 -5.26 27.50 -14.56
C SER A 70 -5.34 27.54 -13.03
N ALA A 71 -4.30 28.00 -12.33
CA ALA A 71 -4.27 28.08 -10.87
C ALA A 71 -4.77 29.45 -10.35
N PRO A 72 -5.56 29.48 -9.25
CA PRO A 72 -5.94 30.73 -8.60
C PRO A 72 -4.72 31.59 -8.24
N ALA A 73 -4.82 32.91 -8.42
CA ALA A 73 -3.69 33.83 -8.26
C ALA A 73 -2.99 33.71 -6.89
N TRP A 74 -3.74 33.39 -5.83
CA TRP A 74 -3.23 33.20 -4.48
C TRP A 74 -2.46 31.88 -4.26
N LEU A 75 -2.65 30.86 -5.11
CA LEU A 75 -1.94 29.57 -5.06
C LEU A 75 -0.72 29.49 -5.98
N ARG A 76 -0.58 30.45 -6.93
CA ARG A 76 0.53 30.46 -7.90
C ARG A 76 1.94 30.31 -7.30
N PRO A 77 2.33 30.98 -6.20
CA PRO A 77 3.69 30.82 -5.69
C PRO A 77 3.95 29.42 -5.12
N LEU A 78 2.93 28.77 -4.53
CA LEU A 78 3.05 27.43 -3.98
C LEU A 78 2.99 26.35 -5.08
N ALA A 79 2.20 26.58 -6.12
CA ALA A 79 1.99 25.61 -7.18
C ALA A 79 3.00 25.73 -8.33
N ALA A 80 3.71 26.86 -8.46
CA ALA A 80 4.75 27.08 -9.47
C ALA A 80 5.72 25.90 -9.70
N PRO A 81 6.28 25.24 -8.66
CA PRO A 81 7.15 24.07 -8.87
C PRO A 81 6.41 22.85 -9.45
N LEU A 82 5.11 22.71 -9.20
CA LEU A 82 4.29 21.60 -9.70
C LEU A 82 3.96 21.75 -11.20
N PHE A 83 3.85 23.00 -11.67
CA PHE A 83 3.57 23.34 -13.07
C PHE A 83 4.84 23.40 -13.95
N GLN A 84 5.99 22.99 -13.43
CA GLN A 84 7.19 22.83 -14.26
C GLN A 84 6.98 21.72 -15.31
N PRO A 85 7.57 21.86 -16.51
CA PRO A 85 7.40 20.88 -17.58
C PRO A 85 7.78 19.48 -17.12
N GLY A 86 6.87 18.52 -17.30
CA GLY A 86 7.07 17.11 -16.98
C GLY A 86 6.98 16.73 -15.50
N VAL A 87 6.90 17.68 -14.56
CA VAL A 87 6.81 17.37 -13.12
C VAL A 87 5.47 16.69 -12.80
N GLY A 88 4.36 17.28 -13.22
CA GLY A 88 3.03 16.68 -13.05
C GLY A 88 2.93 15.27 -13.65
N LEU A 89 3.50 15.09 -14.86
CA LEU A 89 3.54 13.79 -15.52
C LEU A 89 4.42 12.78 -14.75
N SER A 90 5.58 13.19 -14.26
CA SER A 90 6.47 12.33 -13.47
C SER A 90 5.82 11.87 -12.16
N LEU A 91 5.03 12.75 -11.51
CA LEU A 91 4.25 12.42 -10.32
C LEU A 91 3.13 11.44 -10.65
N ALA A 92 2.41 11.63 -11.75
CA ALA A 92 1.36 10.73 -12.18
C ALA A 92 1.90 9.32 -12.49
N VAL A 93 3.01 9.23 -13.21
CA VAL A 93 3.69 7.96 -13.52
C VAL A 93 4.24 7.30 -12.24
N GLY A 94 4.88 8.08 -11.37
CA GLY A 94 5.38 7.58 -10.09
C GLY A 94 4.26 7.08 -9.18
N PHE A 95 3.11 7.77 -9.16
CA PHE A 95 1.93 7.36 -8.43
C PHE A 95 1.31 6.07 -8.98
N LEU A 96 1.20 5.95 -10.31
CA LEU A 96 0.79 4.70 -10.94
C LEU A 96 1.72 3.54 -10.57
N PHE A 97 3.04 3.77 -10.61
CA PHE A 97 4.01 2.77 -10.16
C PHE A 97 3.76 2.36 -8.70
N LEU A 98 3.50 3.31 -7.79
CA LEU A 98 3.20 3.01 -6.39
C LEU A 98 1.95 2.13 -6.24
N ILE A 99 0.89 2.40 -7.01
CA ILE A 99 -0.33 1.57 -7.01
C ILE A 99 0.01 0.13 -7.41
N PHE A 100 0.75 -0.04 -8.50
CA PHE A 100 1.14 -1.38 -8.97
C PHE A 100 2.10 -2.08 -8.01
N ALA A 101 3.06 -1.36 -7.44
CA ALA A 101 4.00 -1.91 -6.46
C ALA A 101 3.26 -2.35 -5.19
N TYR A 102 2.32 -1.54 -4.70
CA TYR A 102 1.48 -1.91 -3.56
C TYR A 102 0.63 -3.14 -3.85
N LEU A 103 0.01 -3.21 -5.04
CA LEU A 103 -0.74 -4.38 -5.48
C LEU A 103 0.13 -5.64 -5.45
N PHE A 104 1.35 -5.57 -6.00
CA PHE A 104 2.27 -6.70 -6.03
C PHE A 104 2.69 -7.13 -4.62
N VAL A 105 3.04 -6.18 -3.75
CA VAL A 105 3.38 -6.46 -2.34
C VAL A 105 2.19 -7.09 -1.61
N SER A 106 0.96 -6.62 -1.86
CA SER A 106 -0.25 -7.16 -1.25
C SER A 106 -0.50 -8.62 -1.65
N ILE A 107 -0.33 -8.94 -2.94
CA ILE A 107 -0.44 -10.31 -3.45
C ILE A 107 0.66 -11.19 -2.84
N ALA A 108 1.92 -10.73 -2.84
CA ALA A 108 3.03 -11.46 -2.25
C ALA A 108 2.81 -11.73 -0.75
N TYR A 109 2.28 -10.75 -0.02
CA TYR A 109 1.93 -10.89 1.39
C TYR A 109 0.82 -11.92 1.60
N ALA A 110 -0.23 -11.91 0.77
CA ALA A 110 -1.32 -12.88 0.87
C ALA A 110 -0.85 -14.32 0.61
N ILE A 111 0.09 -14.52 -0.31
CA ILE A 111 0.69 -15.82 -0.60
C ILE A 111 1.60 -16.29 0.56
N ALA A 112 2.44 -15.40 1.09
CA ALA A 112 3.37 -15.73 2.17
C ALA A 112 2.65 -15.95 3.53
N PHE A 113 1.56 -15.25 3.76
CA PHE A 113 0.80 -15.27 5.01
C PHE A 113 -0.69 -15.54 4.74
N PRO A 114 -1.07 -16.78 4.38
CA PRO A 114 -2.46 -17.13 4.18
C PRO A 114 -3.26 -16.90 5.47
N ILE A 115 -4.51 -16.49 5.31
CA ILE A 115 -5.43 -16.21 6.43
C ILE A 115 -5.56 -17.46 7.28
N ARG A 116 -5.14 -17.36 8.54
CA ARG A 116 -5.32 -18.44 9.52
C ARG A 116 -6.70 -18.28 10.17
N PRO A 117 -7.46 -19.38 10.36
CA PRO A 117 -8.71 -19.32 11.09
C PRO A 117 -8.47 -18.74 12.49
N GLY A 118 -9.33 -17.81 12.88
CA GLY A 118 -9.27 -17.14 14.17
C GLY A 118 -9.64 -18.08 15.32
N GLU A 119 -9.34 -17.67 16.56
CA GLU A 119 -9.70 -18.45 17.75
C GLU A 119 -11.22 -18.61 17.93
N THR A 120 -12.04 -17.77 17.26
CA THR A 120 -13.50 -17.85 17.21
C THR A 120 -14.04 -18.67 16.05
N ASP A 121 -13.18 -19.08 15.11
CA ASP A 121 -13.61 -19.90 13.98
C ASP A 121 -13.81 -21.35 14.45
N VAL A 122 -15.01 -21.88 14.21
CA VAL A 122 -15.33 -23.26 14.53
C VAL A 122 -14.40 -24.17 13.72
N PRO A 123 -13.70 -25.14 14.34
CA PRO A 123 -12.83 -26.04 13.59
C PRO A 123 -13.66 -26.79 12.53
N PRO A 124 -13.09 -27.09 11.36
CA PRO A 124 -13.82 -27.74 10.28
C PRO A 124 -14.43 -29.05 10.78
N LEU A 125 -15.75 -29.21 10.56
CA LEU A 125 -16.49 -30.41 10.96
C LEU A 125 -15.87 -31.63 10.27
N LYS A 126 -15.12 -32.44 11.02
CA LYS A 126 -14.61 -33.72 10.53
C LYS A 126 -15.78 -34.69 10.41
N ARG A 127 -16.21 -34.97 9.18
CA ARG A 127 -17.25 -35.98 8.92
C ARG A 127 -16.65 -37.35 9.20
N GLU A 128 -16.98 -37.97 10.33
CA GLU A 128 -16.65 -39.36 10.56
C GLU A 128 -17.35 -40.22 9.50
N ARG A 129 -16.55 -40.92 8.69
CA ARG A 129 -17.06 -41.85 7.69
C ARG A 129 -17.63 -43.05 8.43
N LYS A 130 -18.94 -43.02 8.69
CA LYS A 130 -19.68 -44.15 9.28
C LYS A 130 -19.47 -45.37 8.35
N ARG A 131 -18.61 -46.31 8.76
CA ARG A 131 -18.46 -47.59 8.08
C ARG A 131 -19.84 -48.25 8.09
N ARG A 132 -20.43 -48.44 6.90
CA ARG A 132 -21.58 -49.33 6.75
C ARG A 132 -21.03 -50.75 6.93
N VAL A 133 -21.47 -51.40 7.99
CA VAL A 133 -21.38 -52.85 8.17
C VAL A 133 -22.58 -53.46 7.45
#